data_AF-A0A397KZ89-F1
#
_entry.id   AF-A0A397KZ89-F1
#
_cell.length_a   1.000
_cell.length_b   1.000
_cell.length_c   1.000
_cell.angle_alpha   90.00
_cell.angle_beta   90.00
_cell.angle_gamma   90.00
#
_symmetry.space_group_name_H-M   'P 1'
#
loop_
_entity.id
_entity.type
_entity.pdbx_description
1 polymer ?
#
loop_
_entity_poly.entity_id
_entity_poly.type
_entity_poly.pdbx_seq_one_letter_code
_entity_poly.pdbx_strand_id
1 'polypeptide(L)'
;EAKGPIWEGGKLYRLEAVRDVHTLDLTWTLPPLRHAYVKKPEDYLAHLLGHEGKGSLLSFLKGKGWATSLSAGVGDDGINRSSLAYVFGMSIHLTDSGLEKIYDIIAYTYQYLKLLRDASPQEWIFKELQDIGNMDFRYAEEQAADDYAAELSGNMLAYPVEHVIYGDYVYQTWDPKMIEDLMGFFTPKNMRIDVVSKSVKSEEFQTEPWFGSRYVEEDVPLTLMETWSNPSEVDTSLHLPSKNQFIPCDFSIRAINSDADPKSQSPPKCLIDEPLMKFWYKLDETFKVPRANTYFRINLKGAYDSVKNCLLTELFINLLKDELNEIIYQASIAKLETSLSMYGDKLELKVYGFNEKIPALLSKILAIAKSFMPSLDRFKVIKENMERGFRNSNMKPLNHSTYLRLQLL
;
A
#
# COMPACT_ATOMS: atom_id res chain seq x y z
N GLU A 1 20.53 29.09 5.49
CA GLU A 1 20.29 28.52 4.14
C GLU A 1 21.25 27.37 3.93
N ALA A 2 20.77 26.13 3.90
CA ALA A 2 21.60 24.98 3.52
C ALA A 2 21.83 25.05 2.01
N LYS A 3 23.08 25.26 1.58
CA LYS A 3 23.46 25.51 0.17
C LYS A 3 23.86 24.24 -0.59
N GLY A 4 23.20 23.12 -0.34
CA GLY A 4 23.50 21.85 -1.02
C GLY A 4 22.29 20.92 -1.05
N PRO A 5 22.28 19.93 -1.96
CA PRO A 5 21.27 18.88 -1.96
C PRO A 5 21.30 18.11 -0.63
N ILE A 6 20.17 17.52 -0.23
CA ILE A 6 20.06 16.77 1.05
C ILE A 6 21.06 15.60 1.08
N TRP A 7 21.39 15.04 -0.08
CA TRP A 7 22.40 14.02 -0.29
C TRP A 7 23.13 14.23 -1.61
N GLU A 8 24.28 13.56 -1.76
CA GLU A 8 24.97 13.43 -3.04
C GLU A 8 24.47 12.19 -3.77
N GLY A 9 24.07 12.35 -5.05
CA GLY A 9 23.64 11.23 -5.88
C GLY A 9 24.81 10.36 -6.34
N GLY A 10 24.50 9.15 -6.81
CA GLY A 10 25.52 8.18 -7.25
C GLY A 10 26.15 7.36 -6.13
N LYS A 11 25.55 7.38 -4.93
CA LYS A 11 25.94 6.58 -3.78
C LYS A 11 24.89 5.50 -3.50
N LEU A 12 25.35 4.33 -3.05
CA LEU A 12 24.52 3.25 -2.53
C LEU A 12 24.95 2.98 -1.09
N TYR A 13 23.98 2.94 -0.18
CA TYR A 13 24.21 2.63 1.22
C TYR A 13 23.67 1.24 1.52
N ARG A 14 24.49 0.36 2.09
CA ARG A 14 24.04 -0.94 2.61
C ARG A 14 23.93 -0.89 4.11
N LEU A 15 22.73 -1.07 4.65
CA LEU A 15 22.45 -0.99 6.08
C LEU A 15 22.14 -2.37 6.65
N GLU A 16 22.75 -2.71 7.78
CA GLU A 16 22.47 -3.95 8.46
C GLU A 16 21.12 -3.88 9.20
N ALA A 17 20.21 -4.77 8.83
CA ALA A 17 18.90 -4.87 9.44
C ALA A 17 18.92 -5.73 10.71
N VAL A 18 18.22 -5.26 11.76
CA VAL A 18 17.97 -6.07 12.96
C VAL A 18 16.99 -7.21 12.67
N ARG A 19 15.93 -6.91 11.89
CA ARG A 19 14.95 -7.89 11.43
C ARG A 19 15.47 -8.65 10.22
N ASP A 20 15.01 -9.88 10.03
CA ASP A 20 15.21 -10.65 8.81
C ASP A 20 14.32 -10.06 7.69
N VAL A 21 14.86 -9.04 6.98
CA VAL A 21 14.18 -8.27 5.93
C VAL A 21 15.16 -7.88 4.84
N HIS A 22 14.65 -7.69 3.63
CA HIS A 22 15.35 -7.09 2.50
C HIS A 22 14.49 -5.97 1.92
N THR A 23 15.01 -4.75 1.93
CA THR A 23 14.34 -3.58 1.38
C THR A 23 15.30 -2.79 0.52
N LEU A 24 14.83 -2.34 -0.64
CA LEU A 24 15.47 -1.33 -1.46
C LEU A 24 14.65 -0.05 -1.35
N ASP A 25 15.24 0.98 -0.77
CA ASP A 25 14.66 2.30 -0.64
C ASP A 25 15.32 3.25 -1.66
N LEU A 26 14.51 3.81 -2.55
CA LEU A 26 14.90 4.80 -3.54
C LEU A 26 14.26 6.12 -3.18
N THR A 27 15.07 7.17 -3.05
CA THR A 27 14.58 8.45 -2.55
C THR A 27 15.02 9.61 -3.44
N TRP A 28 14.11 10.54 -3.74
CA TRP A 28 14.35 11.73 -4.55
C TRP A 28 14.00 13.01 -3.78
N THR A 29 14.83 14.04 -3.94
CA THR A 29 14.53 15.38 -3.38
C THR A 29 13.62 16.12 -4.35
N LEU A 30 12.49 16.62 -3.86
CA LEU A 30 11.53 17.43 -4.61
C LEU A 30 11.53 18.87 -4.08
N PRO A 31 11.14 19.86 -4.90
CA PRO A 31 10.92 21.22 -4.39
C PRO A 31 9.77 21.25 -3.37
N PRO A 32 9.65 22.31 -2.54
CA PRO A 32 8.51 22.46 -1.64
C PRO A 32 7.17 22.53 -2.39
N LEU A 33 6.25 21.59 -2.12
CA LEU A 33 4.96 21.48 -2.82
C LEU A 33 3.76 21.99 -2.01
N ARG A 34 3.98 22.55 -0.81
CA ARG A 34 2.91 23.03 0.09
C ARG A 34 1.92 23.99 -0.57
N HIS A 35 2.40 24.85 -1.47
CA HIS A 35 1.56 25.80 -2.20
C HIS A 35 0.71 25.14 -3.31
N ALA A 36 1.05 23.91 -3.68
CA ALA A 36 0.42 23.13 -4.74
C ALA A 36 -0.56 22.07 -4.20
N TYR A 37 -0.95 22.14 -2.92
CA TYR A 37 -1.81 21.14 -2.26
C TYR A 37 -3.19 20.95 -2.92
N VAL A 38 -3.67 21.91 -3.72
CA VAL A 38 -4.91 21.78 -4.52
C VAL A 38 -4.72 21.06 -5.86
N LYS A 39 -3.47 20.84 -6.27
CA LYS A 39 -3.05 20.13 -7.49
C LYS A 39 -2.49 18.74 -7.21
N LYS A 40 -1.80 18.57 -6.07
CA LYS A 40 -1.18 17.33 -5.58
C LYS A 40 -0.40 16.54 -6.65
N PRO A 41 0.55 17.17 -7.38
CA PRO A 41 1.35 16.48 -8.39
C PRO A 41 2.14 15.29 -7.81
N GLU A 42 2.59 15.38 -6.56
CA GLU A 42 3.28 14.32 -5.84
C GLU A 42 2.38 13.10 -5.56
N ASP A 43 1.12 13.31 -5.17
CA ASP A 43 0.17 12.22 -4.93
C ASP A 43 -0.19 11.53 -6.25
N TYR A 44 -0.31 12.30 -7.34
CA TYR A 44 -0.51 11.76 -8.69
C TYR A 44 0.65 10.82 -9.09
N LEU A 45 1.90 11.23 -8.85
CA LEU A 45 3.08 10.40 -9.12
C LEU A 45 3.17 9.20 -8.17
N ALA A 46 2.86 9.39 -6.89
CA ALA A 46 2.78 8.34 -5.89
C ALA A 46 1.78 7.25 -6.30
N HIS A 47 0.60 7.64 -6.78
CA HIS A 47 -0.42 6.73 -7.26
C HIS A 47 0.08 5.85 -8.43
N LEU A 48 0.81 6.43 -9.38
CA LEU A 48 1.34 5.70 -10.54
C LEU A 48 2.54 4.81 -10.20
N LEU A 49 3.49 5.34 -9.42
CA LEU A 49 4.72 4.64 -9.04
C LEU A 49 4.47 3.56 -7.99
N GLY A 50 3.49 3.77 -7.12
CA GLY A 50 3.01 2.85 -6.10
C GLY A 50 1.88 1.93 -6.56
N HIS A 51 1.52 1.93 -7.85
CA HIS A 51 0.40 1.15 -8.35
C HIS A 51 0.66 -0.36 -8.23
N GLU A 52 -0.33 -1.14 -7.79
CA GLU A 52 -0.18 -2.60 -7.63
C GLU A 52 -1.00 -3.44 -8.63
N GLY A 53 -1.78 -2.80 -9.49
CA GLY A 53 -2.53 -3.49 -10.55
C GLY A 53 -1.66 -3.90 -11.74
N LYS A 54 -2.22 -4.71 -12.63
CA LYS A 54 -1.57 -5.22 -13.85
C LYS A 54 -0.84 -4.14 -14.64
N GLY A 55 0.38 -4.45 -15.06
CA GLY A 55 1.26 -3.56 -15.84
C GLY A 55 2.07 -2.58 -15.02
N SER A 56 1.84 -2.51 -13.70
CA SER A 56 2.65 -1.68 -12.81
C SER A 56 4.05 -2.26 -12.57
N LEU A 57 4.94 -1.40 -12.05
CA LEU A 57 6.28 -1.82 -11.61
C LEU A 57 6.22 -2.97 -10.60
N LEU A 58 5.33 -2.92 -9.61
CA LEU A 58 5.20 -4.00 -8.63
C LEU A 58 4.71 -5.31 -9.27
N SER A 59 3.68 -5.26 -10.12
CA SER A 59 3.14 -6.45 -10.80
C SER A 59 4.24 -7.13 -11.63
N PHE A 60 5.05 -6.35 -12.35
CA PHE A 60 6.22 -6.83 -13.08
C PHE A 60 7.28 -7.50 -12.18
N LEU A 61 7.67 -6.83 -11.10
CA LEU A 61 8.69 -7.35 -10.18
C LEU A 61 8.21 -8.61 -9.43
N LYS A 62 6.91 -8.68 -9.09
CA LYS A 62 6.28 -9.90 -8.55
C LYS A 62 6.30 -11.04 -9.57
N GLY A 63 6.01 -10.75 -10.84
CA GLY A 63 6.09 -11.72 -11.93
C GLY A 63 7.47 -12.34 -12.10
N LYS A 64 8.54 -11.57 -11.83
CA LYS A 64 9.93 -12.08 -11.79
C LYS A 64 10.33 -12.75 -10.47
N GLY A 65 9.48 -12.70 -9.45
CA GLY A 65 9.78 -13.19 -8.11
C GLY A 65 10.83 -12.36 -7.37
N TRP A 66 11.02 -11.09 -7.73
CA TRP A 66 12.04 -10.20 -7.15
C TRP A 66 11.51 -9.33 -6.00
N ALA A 67 10.22 -8.99 -6.02
CA ALA A 67 9.60 -8.16 -4.98
C ALA A 67 8.30 -8.77 -4.46
N THR A 68 7.90 -8.32 -3.27
CA THR A 68 6.72 -8.79 -2.54
C THR A 68 5.72 -7.66 -2.27
N SER A 69 6.20 -6.44 -2.06
CA SER A 69 5.40 -5.22 -1.99
C SER A 69 6.23 -4.00 -2.41
N LEU A 70 5.55 -2.92 -2.76
CA LEU A 70 6.14 -1.63 -3.09
C LEU A 70 5.23 -0.53 -2.56
N SER A 71 5.82 0.48 -1.93
CA SER A 71 5.14 1.74 -1.62
C SER A 71 5.91 2.90 -2.25
N ALA A 72 5.21 3.95 -2.63
CA ALA A 72 5.81 5.16 -3.17
C ALA A 72 5.01 6.38 -2.76
N GLY A 73 5.69 7.48 -2.44
CA GLY A 73 5.04 8.74 -2.10
C GLY A 73 5.90 9.64 -1.22
N VAL A 74 5.32 10.76 -0.83
CA VAL A 74 5.94 11.68 0.14
C VAL A 74 5.39 11.32 1.52
N GLY A 75 6.25 10.84 2.42
CA GLY A 75 5.85 10.31 3.73
C GLY A 75 5.40 11.40 4.71
N ASP A 76 4.58 11.03 5.70
CA ASP A 76 4.10 11.96 6.74
C ASP A 76 5.09 12.13 7.91
N ASP A 77 6.39 12.08 7.61
CA ASP A 77 7.48 12.23 8.57
C ASP A 77 7.84 13.70 8.87
N GLY A 78 6.97 14.63 8.46
CA GLY A 78 7.15 16.07 8.57
C GLY A 78 7.91 16.71 7.40
N ILE A 79 8.52 15.91 6.51
CA ILE A 79 9.20 16.44 5.32
C ILE A 79 8.18 16.79 4.22
N ASN A 80 7.01 16.16 4.22
CA ASN A 80 5.83 16.49 3.41
C ASN A 80 5.23 17.89 3.63
N ARG A 81 5.73 18.67 4.61
CA ARG A 81 5.27 20.03 4.90
C ARG A 81 6.43 21.02 5.06
N SER A 82 7.64 20.59 4.66
CA SER A 82 8.88 21.37 4.75
C SER A 82 8.90 22.54 3.78
N SER A 83 9.37 23.71 4.25
CA SER A 83 9.61 24.88 3.39
C SER A 83 10.92 24.79 2.60
N LEU A 84 11.76 23.79 2.87
CA LEU A 84 13.06 23.61 2.23
C LEU A 84 12.99 22.68 1.02
N ALA A 85 12.46 21.48 1.22
CA ALA A 85 12.36 20.44 0.21
C ALA A 85 11.44 19.33 0.68
N TYR A 86 10.81 18.65 -0.27
CA TYR A 86 10.03 17.43 -0.04
C TYR A 86 10.90 16.22 -0.36
N VAL A 87 10.60 15.07 0.25
CA VAL A 87 11.32 13.83 0.00
C VAL A 87 10.32 12.79 -0.49
N PHE A 88 10.48 12.36 -1.74
CA PHE A 88 9.69 11.27 -2.31
C PHE A 88 10.45 9.97 -2.13
N GLY A 89 9.88 9.05 -1.37
CA GLY A 89 10.43 7.71 -1.14
C GLY A 89 9.70 6.66 -1.95
N MET A 90 10.43 5.64 -2.40
CA MET A 90 9.91 4.38 -2.92
C MET A 90 10.58 3.25 -2.16
N SER A 91 9.80 2.45 -1.44
CA SER A 91 10.28 1.32 -0.66
C SER A 91 9.83 0.02 -1.31
N ILE A 92 10.79 -0.81 -1.74
CA ILE A 92 10.53 -2.09 -2.40
C ILE A 92 11.00 -3.22 -1.49
N HIS A 93 10.06 -4.05 -1.04
CA HIS A 93 10.39 -5.26 -0.28
C HIS A 93 10.82 -6.37 -1.21
N LEU A 94 12.04 -6.85 -1.01
CA LEU A 94 12.71 -7.80 -1.90
C LEU A 94 12.59 -9.25 -1.42
N THR A 95 12.64 -10.17 -2.36
CA THR A 95 12.95 -11.58 -2.10
C THR A 95 14.47 -11.78 -2.02
N ASP A 96 14.91 -12.97 -1.65
CA ASP A 96 16.33 -13.32 -1.69
C ASP A 96 16.89 -13.15 -3.13
N SER A 97 16.11 -13.57 -4.14
CA SER A 97 16.48 -13.37 -5.54
C SER A 97 16.46 -11.90 -5.95
N GLY A 98 15.55 -11.09 -5.42
CA GLY A 98 15.49 -9.65 -5.68
C GLY A 98 16.69 -8.89 -5.12
N LEU A 99 17.22 -9.32 -3.97
CA LEU A 99 18.42 -8.74 -3.37
C LEU A 99 19.64 -8.84 -4.29
N GLU A 100 19.75 -9.91 -5.06
CA GLU A 100 20.83 -10.11 -6.04
C GLU A 100 20.63 -9.28 -7.33
N LYS A 101 19.47 -8.64 -7.48
CA LYS A 101 19.01 -7.96 -8.71
C LYS A 101 18.71 -6.47 -8.49
N ILE A 102 19.27 -5.85 -7.44
CA ILE A 102 19.02 -4.45 -7.08
C ILE A 102 19.23 -3.48 -8.27
N TYR A 103 20.34 -3.60 -8.99
CA TYR A 103 20.61 -2.69 -10.12
C TYR A 103 19.65 -2.90 -11.31
N ASP A 104 19.21 -4.13 -11.53
CA ASP A 104 18.18 -4.45 -12.54
C ASP A 104 16.83 -3.86 -12.13
N ILE A 105 16.45 -3.97 -10.85
CA ILE A 105 15.23 -3.39 -10.30
C ILE A 105 15.24 -1.86 -10.48
N ILE A 106 16.34 -1.20 -10.15
CA ILE A 106 16.50 0.25 -10.37
C ILE A 106 16.37 0.59 -11.86
N ALA A 107 16.97 -0.21 -12.75
CA ALA A 107 16.83 0.01 -14.19
C ALA A 107 15.35 -0.07 -14.64
N TYR A 108 14.58 -1.03 -14.13
CA TYR A 108 13.14 -1.13 -14.41
C TYR A 108 12.33 0.02 -13.81
N THR A 109 12.72 0.54 -12.64
CA THR A 109 12.14 1.78 -12.10
C THR A 109 12.32 2.94 -13.06
N TYR A 110 13.52 3.10 -13.65
CA TYR A 110 13.77 4.15 -14.65
C TYR A 110 13.09 3.88 -16.00
N GLN A 111 12.90 2.63 -16.41
CA GLN A 111 12.06 2.31 -17.57
C GLN A 111 10.60 2.71 -17.34
N TYR A 112 10.06 2.45 -16.14
CA TYR A 112 8.71 2.86 -15.81
C TYR A 112 8.59 4.40 -15.73
N LEU A 113 9.57 5.10 -15.15
CA LEU A 113 9.62 6.57 -15.19
C LEU A 113 9.69 7.10 -16.63
N LYS A 114 10.43 6.44 -17.54
CA LYS A 114 10.46 6.78 -18.96
C LYS A 114 9.07 6.60 -19.61
N LEU A 115 8.40 5.47 -19.36
CA LEU A 115 7.03 5.24 -19.81
C LEU A 115 6.09 6.37 -19.38
N LEU A 116 6.17 6.82 -18.12
CA LEU A 116 5.34 7.91 -17.60
C LEU A 116 5.63 9.25 -18.28
N ARG A 117 6.90 9.52 -18.62
CA ARG A 117 7.30 10.72 -19.39
C ARG A 117 6.75 10.67 -20.81
N ASP A 118 6.89 9.54 -21.49
CA ASP A 118 6.49 9.37 -22.89
C ASP A 118 4.96 9.41 -23.05
N ALA A 119 4.21 8.87 -22.09
CA ALA A 119 2.75 8.84 -22.13
C ALA A 119 2.08 10.20 -21.86
N SER A 120 2.80 11.18 -21.31
CA SER A 120 2.26 12.45 -20.76
C SER A 120 1.24 12.26 -19.62
N PRO A 121 1.03 13.27 -18.74
CA PRO A 121 0.05 13.17 -17.66
C PRO A 121 -1.38 12.97 -18.16
N GLN A 122 -2.12 12.08 -17.49
CA GLN A 122 -3.46 11.63 -17.88
C GLN A 122 -4.53 12.25 -16.99
N GLU A 123 -5.36 13.13 -17.56
CA GLU A 123 -6.41 13.85 -16.80
C GLU A 123 -7.42 12.89 -16.14
N TRP A 124 -7.70 11.74 -16.77
CA TRP A 124 -8.66 10.79 -16.19
C TRP A 124 -8.18 10.19 -14.87
N ILE A 125 -6.87 10.03 -14.66
CA ILE A 125 -6.29 9.54 -13.39
C ILE A 125 -6.47 10.61 -12.30
N PHE A 126 -6.23 11.87 -12.64
CA PHE A 126 -6.49 12.98 -11.72
C PHE A 126 -7.97 13.05 -11.33
N LYS A 127 -8.88 12.84 -12.30
CA LYS A 127 -10.33 12.77 -12.02
C LYS A 127 -10.69 11.61 -11.09
N GLU A 128 -10.10 10.43 -11.26
CA GLU A 128 -10.30 9.31 -10.33
C GLU A 128 -9.84 9.68 -8.91
N LEU A 129 -8.65 10.27 -8.76
CA LEU A 129 -8.16 10.74 -7.46
C LEU A 129 -9.07 11.82 -6.85
N GLN A 130 -9.57 12.73 -7.68
CA GLN A 130 -10.55 13.75 -7.27
C GLN A 130 -11.86 13.14 -6.81
N ASP A 131 -12.41 12.19 -7.54
CA ASP A 131 -13.65 11.49 -7.18
C ASP A 131 -13.48 10.74 -5.86
N ILE A 132 -12.34 10.07 -5.66
CA ILE A 132 -12.00 9.37 -4.41
C ILE A 132 -11.86 10.36 -3.25
N GLY A 133 -11.10 11.44 -3.41
CA GLY A 133 -10.93 12.45 -2.36
C GLY A 133 -12.26 13.11 -1.96
N ASN A 134 -13.10 13.44 -2.94
CA ASN A 134 -14.44 13.99 -2.69
C ASN A 134 -15.37 12.99 -1.99
N MET A 135 -15.31 11.72 -2.39
CA MET A 135 -16.06 10.64 -1.77
C MET A 135 -15.64 10.44 -0.31
N ASP A 136 -14.32 10.43 -0.04
CA ASP A 136 -13.75 10.28 1.29
C ASP A 136 -14.20 11.41 2.22
N PHE A 137 -14.10 12.65 1.76
CA PHE A 137 -14.52 13.81 2.53
C PHE A 137 -16.03 13.80 2.81
N ARG A 138 -16.85 13.51 1.79
CA ARG A 138 -18.31 13.54 1.90
C ARG A 138 -18.86 12.49 2.86
N TYR A 139 -18.20 11.35 2.95
CA TYR A 139 -18.62 10.21 3.77
C TYR A 139 -17.62 9.88 4.89
N ALA A 140 -16.86 10.88 5.34
CA ALA A 140 -15.97 10.75 6.47
C ALA A 140 -16.76 10.32 7.72
N GLU A 141 -16.27 9.31 8.42
CA GLU A 141 -16.87 8.82 9.65
C GLU A 141 -16.41 9.66 10.85
N GLU A 142 -17.22 9.71 11.91
CA GLU A 142 -16.83 10.41 13.14
C GLU A 142 -15.60 9.73 13.75
N GLN A 143 -14.56 10.53 13.98
CA GLN A 143 -13.32 10.09 14.61
C GLN A 143 -13.20 10.63 16.05
N ALA A 144 -12.25 10.09 16.82
CA ALA A 144 -12.03 10.52 18.20
C ALA A 144 -11.68 12.02 18.26
N ALA A 145 -12.29 12.74 19.20
CA ALA A 145 -12.24 14.20 19.24
C ALA A 145 -10.82 14.75 19.47
N ASP A 146 -10.00 14.02 20.22
CA ASP A 146 -8.59 14.33 20.48
C ASP A 146 -7.73 14.16 19.23
N ASP A 147 -7.88 13.06 18.49
CA ASP A 147 -7.20 12.85 17.21
C ASP A 147 -7.61 13.92 16.19
N TYR A 148 -8.91 14.22 16.09
CA TYR A 148 -9.39 15.24 15.16
C TYR A 148 -8.86 16.64 15.48
N ALA A 149 -8.85 17.01 16.76
CA ALA A 149 -8.33 18.30 17.18
C ALA A 149 -6.83 18.44 16.85
N ALA A 150 -6.06 17.36 17.00
CA ALA A 150 -4.64 17.33 16.63
C ALA A 150 -4.43 17.48 15.11
N GLU A 151 -5.19 16.73 14.31
CA GLU A 151 -5.18 16.81 12.84
C GLU A 151 -5.50 18.23 12.36
N LEU A 152 -6.62 18.80 12.81
CA LEU A 152 -7.03 20.14 12.42
C LEU A 152 -6.02 21.22 12.83
N SER A 153 -5.41 21.09 14.01
CA SER A 153 -4.34 21.99 14.46
C SER A 153 -3.15 21.98 13.50
N GLY A 154 -2.72 20.80 13.03
CA GLY A 154 -1.70 20.67 12.00
C GLY A 154 -2.12 21.28 10.66
N ASN A 155 -3.37 21.08 10.28
CA ASN A 155 -3.93 21.60 9.03
C ASN A 155 -4.09 23.13 9.03
N MET A 156 -4.37 23.75 10.17
CA MET A 156 -4.39 25.21 10.33
C MET A 156 -3.04 25.85 10.04
N LEU A 157 -1.94 25.11 10.21
CA LEU A 157 -0.63 25.57 9.79
C LEU A 157 -0.48 25.43 8.27
N ALA A 158 -0.94 24.34 7.67
CA ALA A 158 -0.68 24.00 6.27
C ALA A 158 -1.61 24.71 5.26
N TYR A 159 -2.88 24.89 5.59
CA TYR A 159 -3.97 25.26 4.68
C TYR A 159 -4.63 26.60 5.06
N PRO A 160 -5.26 27.29 4.10
CA PRO A 160 -6.15 28.41 4.43
C PRO A 160 -7.34 27.92 5.27
N VAL A 161 -7.94 28.82 6.03
CA VAL A 161 -9.03 28.49 6.98
C VAL A 161 -10.18 27.71 6.34
N GLU A 162 -10.52 28.03 5.09
CA GLU A 162 -11.57 27.38 4.29
C GLU A 162 -11.30 25.88 4.03
N HIS A 163 -10.02 25.49 4.02
CA HIS A 163 -9.56 24.15 3.67
C HIS A 163 -8.95 23.40 4.86
N VAL A 164 -9.13 23.86 6.09
CA VAL A 164 -8.56 23.16 7.28
C VAL A 164 -9.10 21.74 7.40
N ILE A 165 -10.36 21.50 7.03
CA ILE A 165 -10.97 20.16 7.07
C ILE A 165 -10.82 19.43 5.72
N TYR A 166 -10.96 20.15 4.60
CA TYR A 166 -10.98 19.56 3.26
C TYR A 166 -9.58 19.40 2.62
N GLY A 167 -8.57 20.09 3.13
CA GLY A 167 -7.27 20.27 2.49
C GLY A 167 -6.48 18.99 2.23
N ASP A 168 -6.68 17.93 3.01
CA ASP A 168 -6.01 16.64 2.75
C ASP A 168 -6.72 15.84 1.63
N TYR A 169 -8.01 16.07 1.44
CA TYR A 169 -8.87 15.40 0.44
C TYR A 169 -8.88 16.09 -0.93
N VAL A 170 -8.35 17.31 -1.00
CA VAL A 170 -8.58 18.21 -2.13
C VAL A 170 -7.78 17.84 -3.37
N TYR A 171 -8.48 17.67 -4.48
CA TYR A 171 -7.94 17.71 -5.84
C TYR A 171 -8.82 18.66 -6.64
N GLN A 172 -8.42 19.91 -6.79
CA GLN A 172 -9.24 20.95 -7.44
C GLN A 172 -8.74 21.31 -8.82
N THR A 173 -7.42 21.45 -9.00
CA THR A 173 -6.84 22.00 -10.22
C THR A 173 -6.00 20.97 -10.95
N TRP A 174 -6.39 20.61 -12.16
CA TRP A 174 -5.57 19.81 -13.07
C TRP A 174 -4.46 20.68 -13.67
N ASP A 175 -3.21 20.34 -13.37
CA ASP A 175 -2.03 21.01 -13.92
C ASP A 175 -1.02 19.95 -14.43
N PRO A 176 -1.17 19.50 -15.68
CA PRO A 176 -0.27 18.49 -16.25
C PRO A 176 1.17 19.01 -16.33
N LYS A 177 1.36 20.33 -16.51
CA LYS A 177 2.68 20.91 -16.65
C LYS A 177 3.47 20.78 -15.35
N MET A 178 2.82 20.99 -14.22
CA MET A 178 3.44 20.80 -12.91
C MET A 178 3.86 19.35 -12.65
N ILE A 179 3.08 18.38 -13.14
CA ILE A 179 3.42 16.94 -13.05
C ILE A 179 4.66 16.64 -13.92
N GLU A 180 4.71 17.16 -15.15
CA GLU A 180 5.88 17.02 -16.03
C GLU A 180 7.14 17.63 -15.41
N ASP A 181 7.02 18.85 -14.87
CA ASP A 181 8.13 19.55 -14.25
C ASP A 181 8.63 18.79 -13.00
N LEU A 182 7.70 18.22 -12.21
CA LEU A 182 8.05 17.39 -11.05
C LEU A 182 8.73 16.07 -11.47
N MET A 183 8.29 15.45 -12.57
CA MET A 183 8.92 14.26 -13.14
C MET A 183 10.40 14.49 -13.53
N GLY A 184 10.77 15.75 -13.81
CA GLY A 184 12.14 16.18 -14.07
C GLY A 184 13.09 15.99 -12.89
N PHE A 185 12.60 15.86 -11.66
CA PHE A 185 13.42 15.61 -10.46
C PHE A 185 13.76 14.13 -10.27
N PHE A 186 13.05 13.21 -10.93
CA PHE A 186 13.28 11.76 -10.82
C PHE A 186 14.45 11.31 -11.72
N THR A 187 15.65 11.78 -11.39
CA THR A 187 16.88 11.46 -12.13
C THR A 187 17.85 10.67 -11.25
N PRO A 188 18.74 9.84 -11.83
CA PRO A 188 19.75 9.12 -11.06
C PRO A 188 20.62 10.03 -10.20
N LYS A 189 20.96 11.23 -10.69
CA LYS A 189 21.77 12.21 -9.96
C LYS A 189 21.08 12.80 -8.73
N ASN A 190 19.74 12.75 -8.68
CA ASN A 190 18.95 13.20 -7.54
C ASN A 190 18.47 12.04 -6.65
N MET A 191 18.85 10.80 -6.99
CA MET A 191 18.42 9.60 -6.29
C MET A 191 19.41 9.20 -5.19
N ARG A 192 18.89 8.89 -4.01
CA ARG A 192 19.58 8.15 -2.94
C ARG A 192 19.11 6.71 -2.97
N ILE A 193 20.05 5.78 -2.77
CA ILE A 193 19.79 4.33 -2.76
C ILE A 193 20.20 3.78 -1.41
N ASP A 194 19.26 3.20 -0.67
CA ASP A 194 19.51 2.48 0.57
C ASP A 194 19.06 1.01 0.41
N VAL A 195 19.93 0.08 0.79
CA VAL A 195 19.69 -1.37 0.77
C VAL A 195 19.74 -1.86 2.20
N VAL A 196 18.58 -2.14 2.77
CA VAL A 196 18.45 -2.61 4.15
C VAL A 196 18.35 -4.12 4.14
N SER A 197 19.33 -4.80 4.73
CA SER A 197 19.36 -6.27 4.77
C SER A 197 20.06 -6.82 6.00
N LYS A 198 19.60 -7.98 6.49
CA LYS A 198 20.34 -8.75 7.50
C LYS A 198 21.62 -9.41 6.95
N SER A 199 21.72 -9.53 5.63
CA SER A 199 22.78 -10.27 4.92
C SER A 199 23.90 -9.38 4.38
N VAL A 200 24.08 -8.16 4.90
CA VAL A 200 25.15 -7.26 4.45
C VAL A 200 26.50 -7.84 4.85
N LYS A 201 27.36 -8.14 3.86
CA LYS A 201 28.72 -8.63 4.06
C LYS A 201 29.69 -7.52 3.71
N SER A 202 30.40 -6.99 4.71
CA SER A 202 31.51 -6.06 4.53
C SER A 202 32.49 -6.20 5.67
N GLU A 203 33.74 -5.87 5.42
CA GLU A 203 34.80 -5.80 6.44
C GLU A 203 34.92 -4.38 7.02
N GLU A 204 34.44 -3.37 6.30
CA GLU A 204 34.57 -1.95 6.63
C GLU A 204 33.20 -1.32 6.88
N PHE A 205 32.65 -1.54 8.08
CA PHE A 205 31.42 -0.89 8.50
C PHE A 205 31.70 0.49 9.08
N GLN A 206 30.89 1.46 8.65
CA GLN A 206 30.66 2.70 9.38
C GLN A 206 29.53 2.48 10.40
N THR A 207 29.52 3.31 11.44
CA THR A 207 28.53 3.24 12.52
C THR A 207 27.87 4.59 12.69
N GLU A 208 26.54 4.62 12.58
CA GLU A 208 25.74 5.79 12.87
C GLU A 208 25.80 6.11 14.38
N PRO A 209 26.10 7.37 14.78
CA PRO A 209 26.45 7.72 16.17
C PRO A 209 25.35 7.53 17.22
N TRP A 210 24.07 7.61 16.86
CA TRP A 210 22.97 7.63 17.84
C TRP A 210 22.40 6.24 18.13
N PHE A 211 22.14 5.46 17.09
CA PHE A 211 21.54 4.13 17.19
C PHE A 211 22.57 3.01 17.03
N GLY A 212 23.79 3.34 16.63
CA GLY A 212 24.84 2.35 16.40
C GLY A 212 24.59 1.48 15.16
N SER A 213 23.73 1.94 14.24
CA SER A 213 23.42 1.22 13.00
C SER A 213 24.66 1.08 12.14
N ARG A 214 24.96 -0.15 11.74
CA ARG A 214 26.11 -0.46 10.88
C ARG A 214 25.73 -0.30 9.42
N TYR A 215 26.55 0.41 8.66
CA TYR A 215 26.33 0.61 7.23
C TYR A 215 27.63 0.69 6.44
N VAL A 216 27.52 0.55 5.12
CA VAL A 216 28.62 0.68 4.16
C VAL A 216 28.17 1.63 3.07
N GLU A 217 29.10 2.44 2.55
CA GLU A 217 28.87 3.31 1.42
C GLU A 217 29.63 2.79 0.20
N GLU A 218 28.94 2.69 -0.93
CA GLU A 218 29.47 2.22 -2.21
C GLU A 218 29.22 3.29 -3.29
N ASP A 219 30.20 3.50 -4.17
CA ASP A 219 30.00 4.30 -5.38
C ASP A 219 29.25 3.50 -6.42
N VAL A 220 28.21 4.09 -7.01
CA VAL A 220 27.50 3.50 -8.14
C VAL A 220 28.32 3.72 -9.40
N PRO A 221 28.62 2.67 -10.18
CA PRO A 221 29.30 2.80 -11.47
C PRO A 221 28.66 3.84 -12.38
N LEU A 222 29.46 4.73 -12.96
CA LEU A 222 28.98 5.78 -13.86
C LEU A 222 28.23 5.22 -15.07
N THR A 223 28.63 4.05 -15.56
CA THR A 223 27.94 3.34 -16.66
C THR A 223 26.49 2.98 -16.31
N LEU A 224 26.21 2.60 -15.05
CA LEU A 224 24.85 2.34 -14.58
C LEU A 224 24.06 3.65 -14.49
N MET A 225 24.67 4.71 -13.95
CA MET A 225 24.04 6.04 -13.86
C MET A 225 23.65 6.59 -15.22
N GLU A 226 24.49 6.41 -16.25
CA GLU A 226 24.21 6.78 -17.63
C GLU A 226 23.07 5.95 -18.21
N THR A 227 23.09 4.63 -18.00
CA THR A 227 22.05 3.70 -18.46
C THR A 227 20.68 4.04 -17.86
N TRP A 228 20.63 4.31 -16.55
CA TRP A 228 19.40 4.70 -15.85
C TRP A 228 18.90 6.08 -16.27
N SER A 229 19.80 6.99 -16.65
CA SER A 229 19.42 8.35 -17.08
C SER A 229 18.69 8.34 -18.42
N ASN A 230 19.03 7.39 -19.30
CA ASN A 230 18.37 7.24 -20.59
C ASN A 230 18.15 5.75 -20.94
N PRO A 231 17.11 5.11 -20.38
CA PRO A 231 16.76 3.74 -20.73
C PRO A 231 16.45 3.65 -22.24
N SER A 232 17.09 2.70 -22.93
CA SER A 232 16.95 2.55 -24.39
C SER A 232 15.55 2.09 -24.80
N GLU A 233 14.96 1.18 -24.03
CA GLU A 233 13.65 0.58 -24.28
C GLU A 233 12.86 0.46 -22.97
N VAL A 234 11.53 0.46 -23.10
CA VAL A 234 10.60 0.14 -22.01
C VAL A 234 10.10 -1.28 -22.25
N ASP A 235 10.20 -2.14 -21.23
CA ASP A 235 9.62 -3.48 -21.30
C ASP A 235 8.13 -3.44 -21.64
N THR A 236 7.72 -4.21 -22.66
CA THR A 236 6.34 -4.22 -23.18
C THR A 236 5.26 -4.65 -22.17
N SER A 237 5.67 -5.28 -21.07
CA SER A 237 4.74 -5.66 -19.99
C SER A 237 4.43 -4.49 -19.03
N LEU A 238 5.23 -3.43 -19.04
CA LEU A 238 4.97 -2.21 -18.29
C LEU A 238 4.00 -1.31 -19.06
N HIS A 239 2.90 -0.92 -18.42
CA HIS A 239 1.91 -0.02 -19.01
C HIS A 239 1.19 0.79 -17.93
N LEU A 240 0.53 1.87 -18.33
CA LEU A 240 -0.33 2.64 -17.43
C LEU A 240 -1.50 1.80 -16.90
N PRO A 241 -2.00 2.09 -15.69
CA PRO A 241 -3.14 1.37 -15.15
C PRO A 241 -4.39 1.56 -16.01
N SER A 242 -5.29 0.58 -15.97
CA SER A 242 -6.64 0.72 -16.50
C SER A 242 -7.53 1.47 -15.51
N LYS A 243 -8.60 2.12 -16.01
CA LYS A 243 -9.62 2.75 -15.16
C LYS A 243 -10.15 1.82 -14.08
N ASN A 244 -10.32 2.37 -12.88
CA ASN A 244 -10.77 1.60 -11.74
C ASN A 244 -12.29 1.37 -11.79
N GLN A 245 -12.70 0.11 -11.96
CA GLN A 245 -14.11 -0.28 -12.06
C GLN A 245 -14.86 -0.30 -10.73
N PHE A 246 -14.13 -0.13 -9.61
CA PHE A 246 -14.68 -0.19 -8.26
C PHE A 246 -15.01 1.18 -7.68
N ILE A 247 -14.71 2.28 -8.37
CA ILE A 247 -15.16 3.61 -7.93
C ILE A 247 -16.70 3.64 -8.00
N PRO A 248 -17.40 3.87 -6.87
CA PRO A 248 -18.86 3.89 -6.84
C PRO A 248 -19.40 5.20 -7.43
N CYS A 249 -20.57 5.09 -8.05
CA CYS A 249 -21.34 6.21 -8.60
C CYS A 249 -22.73 6.33 -7.96
N ASP A 250 -23.23 5.26 -7.33
CA ASP A 250 -24.49 5.24 -6.59
C ASP A 250 -24.23 5.26 -5.09
N PHE A 251 -24.66 6.36 -4.46
CA PHE A 251 -24.58 6.58 -3.02
C PHE A 251 -25.97 6.67 -2.37
N SER A 252 -27.00 6.09 -3.00
CA SER A 252 -28.36 6.09 -2.48
C SER A 252 -28.46 5.32 -1.15
N ILE A 253 -29.02 5.98 -0.14
CA ILE A 253 -29.23 5.39 1.18
C ILE A 253 -30.51 4.53 1.13
N ARG A 254 -30.39 3.26 1.50
CA ARG A 254 -31.50 2.29 1.46
C ARG A 254 -32.34 2.25 2.74
N ALA A 255 -31.87 2.89 3.80
CA ALA A 255 -32.63 3.02 5.06
C ALA A 255 -33.88 3.87 4.83
N ILE A 256 -35.02 3.41 5.35
CA ILE A 256 -36.24 4.21 5.39
C ILE A 256 -36.03 5.30 6.45
N ASN A 257 -36.48 6.52 6.19
CA ASN A 257 -36.49 7.60 7.20
C ASN A 257 -37.44 7.23 8.34
N SER A 258 -36.99 6.42 9.30
CA SER A 258 -37.62 6.26 10.59
C SER A 258 -36.87 7.11 11.61
N ASP A 259 -37.59 7.97 12.32
CA ASP A 259 -37.09 8.74 13.48
C ASP A 259 -36.94 7.84 14.74
N ALA A 260 -36.66 6.55 14.54
CA ALA A 260 -36.54 5.59 15.62
C ALA A 260 -35.26 5.86 16.43
N ASP A 261 -35.38 5.86 17.76
CA ASP A 261 -34.25 6.00 18.68
C ASP A 261 -33.19 4.92 18.36
N PRO A 262 -31.89 5.28 18.17
CA PRO A 262 -30.80 4.33 17.97
C PRO A 262 -30.76 3.21 19.03
N LYS A 263 -31.26 3.48 20.25
CA LYS A 263 -31.35 2.50 21.34
C LYS A 263 -32.48 1.49 21.18
N SER A 264 -33.43 1.73 20.28
CA SER A 264 -34.56 0.83 19.98
C SER A 264 -34.27 -0.17 18.87
N GLN A 265 -33.05 -0.20 18.32
CA GLN A 265 -32.72 -1.05 17.18
C GLN A 265 -32.75 -2.54 17.50
N SER A 266 -33.43 -3.30 16.64
CA SER A 266 -33.44 -4.76 16.74
C SER A 266 -32.06 -5.37 16.45
N PRO A 267 -31.70 -6.48 17.12
CA PRO A 267 -30.49 -7.23 16.78
C PRO A 267 -30.56 -7.79 15.34
N PRO A 268 -29.42 -8.24 14.77
CA PRO A 268 -29.43 -8.93 13.48
C PRO A 268 -30.42 -10.11 13.47
N LYS A 269 -31.16 -10.24 12.37
CA LYS A 269 -32.14 -11.31 12.17
C LYS A 269 -31.52 -12.44 11.35
N CYS A 270 -31.74 -13.68 11.77
CA CYS A 270 -31.38 -14.86 10.99
C CYS A 270 -32.41 -15.03 9.87
N LEU A 271 -32.01 -14.85 8.62
CA LEU A 271 -32.89 -14.99 7.45
C LEU A 271 -32.80 -16.38 6.82
N ILE A 272 -31.64 -17.03 6.93
CA ILE A 272 -31.42 -18.40 6.46
C ILE A 272 -30.78 -19.18 7.59
N ASP A 273 -31.37 -20.32 7.96
CA ASP A 273 -30.85 -21.27 8.94
C ASP A 273 -30.93 -22.69 8.37
N GLU A 274 -29.91 -23.08 7.61
CA GLU A 274 -29.80 -24.39 6.96
C GLU A 274 -28.52 -25.11 7.41
N PRO A 275 -28.41 -26.45 7.27
CA PRO A 275 -27.27 -27.22 7.76
C PRO A 275 -25.88 -26.75 7.29
N LEU A 276 -25.79 -26.14 6.10
CA LEU A 276 -24.53 -25.68 5.50
C LEU A 276 -24.40 -24.15 5.47
N MET A 277 -25.44 -23.40 5.82
CA MET A 277 -25.43 -21.94 5.69
C MET A 277 -26.32 -21.28 6.73
N LYS A 278 -25.76 -20.27 7.39
CA LYS A 278 -26.49 -19.38 8.28
C LYS A 278 -26.27 -17.94 7.85
N PHE A 279 -27.34 -17.23 7.53
CA PHE A 279 -27.29 -15.86 7.03
C PHE A 279 -27.99 -14.90 8.00
N TRP A 280 -27.21 -13.97 8.55
CA TRP A 280 -27.70 -12.93 9.43
C TRP A 280 -27.70 -11.59 8.70
N TYR A 281 -28.76 -10.82 8.89
CA TYR A 281 -28.92 -9.52 8.26
C TYR A 281 -29.41 -8.48 9.26
N LYS A 282 -28.84 -7.28 9.16
CA LYS A 282 -29.30 -6.07 9.83
C LYS A 282 -29.15 -4.91 8.85
N LEU A 283 -30.22 -4.17 8.61
CA LEU A 283 -30.15 -2.89 7.92
C LEU A 283 -29.62 -1.83 8.90
N ASP A 284 -28.66 -1.01 8.45
CA ASP A 284 -28.24 0.15 9.24
C ASP A 284 -29.29 1.26 9.16
N GLU A 285 -29.76 1.70 10.32
CA GLU A 285 -30.67 2.84 10.48
C GLU A 285 -30.03 3.96 11.32
N THR A 286 -28.80 3.74 11.86
CA THR A 286 -28.08 4.71 12.70
C THR A 286 -27.29 5.69 11.87
N PHE A 287 -26.35 5.18 11.07
CA PHE A 287 -25.31 6.00 10.46
C PHE A 287 -25.73 6.57 9.12
N LYS A 288 -26.68 5.93 8.44
CA LYS A 288 -27.30 6.41 7.20
C LYS A 288 -26.25 6.77 6.14
N VAL A 289 -25.20 5.95 6.06
CA VAL A 289 -24.14 6.06 5.05
C VAL A 289 -24.32 4.98 3.97
N PRO A 290 -23.86 5.22 2.74
CA PRO A 290 -23.94 4.24 1.63
C PRO A 290 -22.88 3.15 1.77
N ARG A 291 -22.81 2.51 2.94
CA ARG A 291 -21.82 1.49 3.29
C ARG A 291 -22.49 0.21 3.74
N ALA A 292 -21.82 -0.91 3.52
CA ALA A 292 -22.25 -2.19 4.04
C ALA A 292 -21.05 -3.03 4.49
N ASN A 293 -21.31 -3.90 5.47
CA ASN A 293 -20.35 -4.84 6.03
C ASN A 293 -20.82 -6.27 5.72
N THR A 294 -20.03 -7.03 4.96
CA THR A 294 -20.35 -8.43 4.62
C THR A 294 -19.25 -9.36 5.13
N TYR A 295 -19.59 -10.23 6.08
CA TYR A 295 -18.65 -11.12 6.75
C TYR A 295 -19.04 -12.58 6.53
N PHE A 296 -18.09 -13.38 6.08
CA PHE A 296 -18.24 -14.79 5.79
C PHE A 296 -17.30 -15.59 6.69
N ARG A 297 -17.87 -16.54 7.44
CA ARG A 297 -17.10 -17.50 8.23
C ARG A 297 -17.30 -18.89 7.64
N ILE A 298 -16.25 -19.41 7.04
CA ILE A 298 -16.26 -20.65 6.26
C ILE A 298 -15.54 -21.72 7.07
N ASN A 299 -16.23 -22.81 7.37
CA ASN A 299 -15.64 -23.95 8.05
C ASN A 299 -14.72 -24.70 7.07
N LEU A 300 -13.45 -24.87 7.44
CA LEU A 300 -12.49 -25.66 6.67
C LEU A 300 -12.19 -26.95 7.43
N LYS A 301 -12.76 -28.07 6.97
CA LYS A 301 -12.57 -29.37 7.62
C LYS A 301 -11.09 -29.72 7.64
N GLY A 302 -10.55 -29.90 8.85
CA GLY A 302 -9.16 -30.30 9.07
C GLY A 302 -8.13 -29.18 8.98
N ALA A 303 -8.51 -27.93 8.74
CA ALA A 303 -7.58 -26.81 8.61
C ALA A 303 -6.73 -26.56 9.87
N TYR A 304 -7.26 -26.91 11.05
CA TYR A 304 -6.62 -26.64 12.34
C TYR A 304 -6.35 -27.91 13.18
N ASP A 305 -6.44 -29.10 12.58
CA ASP A 305 -6.30 -30.39 13.30
C ASP A 305 -4.86 -30.68 13.76
N SER A 306 -3.87 -30.04 13.14
CA SER A 306 -2.46 -30.19 13.48
C SER A 306 -1.68 -28.92 13.11
N VAL A 307 -0.47 -28.78 13.69
CA VAL A 307 0.46 -27.69 13.35
C VAL A 307 0.72 -27.65 11.84
N LYS A 308 0.90 -28.82 11.21
CA LYS A 308 1.11 -28.92 9.76
C LYS A 308 -0.09 -28.37 8.98
N ASN A 309 -1.31 -28.73 9.37
CA ASN A 309 -2.52 -28.27 8.68
C ASN A 309 -2.74 -26.77 8.86
N CYS A 310 -2.47 -26.25 10.06
CA CYS A 310 -2.52 -24.81 10.32
C CYS A 310 -1.55 -24.04 9.41
N LEU A 311 -0.29 -24.49 9.34
CA LEU A 311 0.72 -23.87 8.47
C LEU A 311 0.34 -23.95 6.99
N LEU A 312 -0.18 -25.09 6.52
CA LEU A 312 -0.62 -25.24 5.12
C LEU A 312 -1.83 -24.35 4.81
N THR A 313 -2.74 -24.18 5.76
CA THR A 313 -3.91 -23.31 5.60
C THR A 313 -3.50 -21.84 5.54
N GLU A 314 -2.60 -21.42 6.43
CA GLU A 314 -2.05 -20.05 6.41
C GLU A 314 -1.28 -19.77 5.12
N LEU A 315 -0.47 -20.73 4.66
CA LEU A 315 0.24 -20.64 3.39
C LEU A 315 -0.73 -20.54 2.20
N PHE A 316 -1.80 -21.34 2.18
CA PHE A 316 -2.87 -21.24 1.18
C PHE A 316 -3.53 -19.85 1.17
N ILE A 317 -3.85 -19.30 2.35
CA ILE A 317 -4.45 -17.97 2.47
C ILE A 317 -3.51 -16.89 1.94
N ASN A 318 -2.23 -16.96 2.28
CA ASN A 318 -1.24 -15.98 1.82
C ASN A 318 -1.03 -16.06 0.30
N LEU A 319 -1.03 -17.26 -0.27
CA LEU A 319 -0.98 -17.47 -1.71
C LEU A 319 -2.22 -16.95 -2.42
N LEU A 320 -3.41 -17.18 -1.86
CA LEU A 320 -4.65 -16.66 -2.42
C LEU A 320 -4.72 -15.12 -2.34
N LYS A 321 -4.23 -14.52 -1.24
CA LYS A 321 -4.11 -13.05 -1.14
C LYS A 321 -3.18 -12.47 -2.20
N ASP A 322 -2.07 -13.14 -2.45
CA ASP A 322 -1.09 -12.71 -3.46
C ASP A 322 -1.72 -12.73 -4.87
N GLU A 323 -2.50 -13.76 -5.20
CA GLU A 323 -3.26 -13.82 -6.46
C GLU A 323 -4.35 -12.74 -6.54
N LEU A 324 -5.02 -12.46 -5.41
CA LEU A 324 -6.06 -11.44 -5.32
C LEU A 324 -5.51 -10.00 -5.21
N ASN A 325 -4.19 -9.80 -5.16
CA ASN A 325 -3.59 -8.52 -4.83
C ASN A 325 -4.03 -7.39 -5.78
N GLU A 326 -4.00 -7.64 -7.08
CA GLU A 326 -4.34 -6.62 -8.08
C GLU A 326 -5.79 -6.14 -7.96
N ILE A 327 -6.72 -7.07 -7.72
CA ILE A 327 -8.15 -6.74 -7.60
C ILE A 327 -8.47 -6.10 -6.24
N ILE A 328 -7.86 -6.59 -5.15
CA ILE A 328 -8.03 -6.02 -3.81
C ILE A 328 -7.45 -4.60 -3.77
N TYR A 329 -6.32 -4.35 -4.43
CA TYR A 329 -5.73 -3.01 -4.51
C TYR A 329 -6.64 -2.02 -5.24
N GLN A 330 -7.21 -2.40 -6.39
CA GLN A 330 -8.18 -1.54 -7.09
C GLN A 330 -9.41 -1.26 -6.23
N ALA A 331 -9.91 -2.27 -5.53
CA ALA A 331 -11.00 -2.12 -4.60
C ALA A 331 -10.67 -1.18 -3.43
N SER A 332 -9.49 -1.31 -2.81
CA SER A 332 -9.11 -0.49 -1.65
C SER A 332 -8.92 0.98 -2.01
N ILE A 333 -8.38 1.29 -3.19
CA ILE A 333 -8.34 2.67 -3.72
C ILE A 333 -9.75 3.28 -3.76
N ALA A 334 -10.75 2.49 -4.15
CA ALA A 334 -12.15 2.89 -4.18
C ALA A 334 -12.89 2.70 -2.84
N LYS A 335 -12.15 2.55 -1.74
CA LYS A 335 -12.64 2.36 -0.36
C LYS A 335 -13.57 1.15 -0.19
N LEU A 336 -13.26 0.08 -0.92
CA LEU A 336 -13.77 -1.25 -0.67
C LEU A 336 -12.65 -2.06 -0.01
N GLU A 337 -12.82 -2.31 1.27
CA GLU A 337 -11.86 -3.06 2.06
C GLU A 337 -12.18 -4.55 2.03
N THR A 338 -11.13 -5.36 2.06
CA THR A 338 -11.23 -6.81 2.13
C THR A 338 -10.22 -7.36 3.12
N SER A 339 -10.68 -8.29 3.97
CA SER A 339 -9.80 -9.06 4.85
C SER A 339 -10.04 -10.54 4.65
N LEU A 340 -8.95 -11.29 4.45
CA LEU A 340 -8.97 -12.75 4.39
C LEU A 340 -8.03 -13.28 5.48
N SER A 341 -8.51 -14.06 6.44
CA SER A 341 -7.66 -14.56 7.53
C SER A 341 -8.24 -15.80 8.17
N MET A 342 -7.45 -16.48 9.01
CA MET A 342 -8.00 -17.44 9.95
C MET A 342 -8.64 -16.72 11.13
N TYR A 343 -9.80 -17.20 11.57
CA TYR A 343 -10.46 -16.80 12.81
C TYR A 343 -10.84 -18.07 13.57
N GLY A 344 -10.04 -18.41 14.59
CA GLY A 344 -10.11 -19.74 15.21
C GLY A 344 -9.77 -20.82 14.19
N ASP A 345 -10.70 -21.75 14.00
CA ASP A 345 -10.61 -22.88 13.06
C ASP A 345 -11.28 -22.60 11.69
N LYS A 346 -11.68 -21.35 11.44
CA LYS A 346 -12.45 -20.96 10.24
C LYS A 346 -11.70 -19.97 9.38
N LEU A 347 -11.99 -20.01 8.08
CA LEU A 347 -11.62 -18.95 7.16
C LEU A 347 -12.62 -17.81 7.30
N GLU A 348 -12.12 -16.61 7.58
CA GLU A 348 -12.91 -15.39 7.65
C GLU A 348 -12.60 -14.53 6.42
N LEU A 349 -13.62 -14.25 5.62
CA LEU A 349 -13.60 -13.27 4.54
C LEU A 349 -14.50 -12.10 4.94
N LYS A 350 -13.94 -10.90 4.98
CA LYS A 350 -14.70 -9.65 5.14
C LYS A 350 -14.60 -8.86 3.86
N VAL A 351 -15.73 -8.34 3.39
CA VAL A 351 -15.79 -7.36 2.30
C VAL A 351 -16.70 -6.24 2.77
N TYR A 352 -16.19 -5.01 2.81
CA TYR A 352 -16.92 -3.87 3.35
C TYR A 352 -16.50 -2.56 2.70
N GLY A 353 -17.30 -1.51 2.88
CA GLY A 353 -17.11 -0.22 2.24
C GLY A 353 -18.36 0.24 1.50
N PHE A 354 -18.21 1.00 0.42
CA PHE A 354 -19.33 1.52 -0.36
C PHE A 354 -20.18 0.41 -1.00
N ASN A 355 -21.50 0.42 -0.72
CA ASN A 355 -22.32 -0.77 -0.93
C ASN A 355 -22.54 -1.16 -2.40
N GLU A 356 -22.44 -0.23 -3.35
CA GLU A 356 -22.73 -0.48 -4.78
C GLU A 356 -21.83 -1.58 -5.35
N LYS A 357 -20.55 -1.55 -5.01
CA LYS A 357 -19.51 -2.37 -5.67
C LYS A 357 -19.12 -3.63 -4.89
N ILE A 358 -19.61 -3.80 -3.66
CA ILE A 358 -19.40 -5.01 -2.85
C ILE A 358 -19.80 -6.30 -3.60
N PRO A 359 -20.97 -6.40 -4.26
CA PRO A 359 -21.34 -7.63 -4.96
C PRO A 359 -20.38 -7.98 -6.10
N ALA A 360 -19.90 -6.97 -6.84
CA ALA A 360 -18.96 -7.16 -7.95
C ALA A 360 -17.59 -7.64 -7.43
N LEU A 361 -17.10 -7.04 -6.36
CA LEU A 361 -15.84 -7.43 -5.72
C LEU A 361 -15.91 -8.86 -5.16
N LEU A 362 -16.96 -9.16 -4.38
CA LEU A 362 -17.16 -10.48 -3.80
C LEU A 362 -17.28 -11.56 -4.89
N SER A 363 -18.02 -11.30 -5.97
CA SER A 363 -18.17 -12.23 -7.09
C SER A 363 -16.82 -12.56 -7.72
N LYS A 364 -15.97 -11.56 -7.95
CA LYS A 364 -14.63 -11.77 -8.50
C LYS A 364 -13.70 -12.52 -7.54
N ILE A 365 -13.71 -12.18 -6.24
CA ILE A 365 -12.95 -12.89 -5.20
C ILE A 365 -13.31 -14.37 -5.19
N LEU A 366 -14.61 -14.69 -5.14
CA LEU A 366 -15.08 -16.08 -5.09
C LEU A 366 -14.77 -16.84 -6.38
N ALA A 367 -14.84 -16.18 -7.54
CA ALA A 367 -14.47 -16.78 -8.82
C ALA A 367 -12.99 -17.17 -8.85
N ILE A 368 -12.10 -16.25 -8.47
CA ILE A 368 -10.65 -16.49 -8.41
C ILE A 368 -10.34 -17.59 -7.38
N ALA A 369 -10.89 -17.49 -6.17
CA ALA A 369 -10.67 -18.49 -5.12
C ALA A 369 -11.13 -19.90 -5.53
N LYS A 370 -12.21 -20.03 -6.32
CA LYS A 370 -12.72 -21.31 -6.81
C LYS A 370 -11.78 -21.97 -7.82
N SER A 371 -11.12 -21.20 -8.68
CA SER A 371 -10.19 -21.71 -9.71
C SER A 371 -8.72 -21.63 -9.30
N PHE A 372 -8.43 -21.19 -8.07
CA PHE A 372 -7.07 -20.87 -7.65
C PHE A 372 -6.16 -22.11 -7.66
N MET A 373 -5.01 -21.97 -8.31
CA MET A 373 -3.92 -22.94 -8.28
C MET A 373 -2.60 -22.19 -8.11
N PRO A 374 -1.84 -22.44 -7.02
CA PRO A 374 -0.58 -21.75 -6.80
C PRO A 374 0.48 -22.24 -7.80
N SER A 375 1.23 -21.31 -8.40
CA SER A 375 2.43 -21.66 -9.15
C SER A 375 3.59 -21.99 -8.23
N LEU A 376 4.55 -22.77 -8.71
CA LEU A 376 5.73 -23.14 -7.93
C LEU A 376 6.57 -21.92 -7.54
N ASP A 377 6.66 -20.93 -8.43
CA ASP A 377 7.47 -19.75 -8.18
C ASP A 377 6.84 -18.84 -7.13
N ARG A 378 5.51 -18.63 -7.18
CA ARG A 378 4.80 -17.89 -6.13
C ARG A 378 4.83 -18.64 -4.80
N PHE A 379 4.70 -19.97 -4.82
CA PHE A 379 4.85 -20.80 -3.62
C PHE A 379 6.19 -20.56 -2.91
N LYS A 380 7.31 -20.54 -3.65
CA LYS A 380 8.64 -20.31 -3.06
C LYS A 380 8.72 -18.94 -2.37
N VAL A 381 8.28 -17.88 -3.06
CA VAL A 381 8.30 -16.50 -2.54
C VAL A 381 7.43 -16.35 -1.29
N ILE A 382 6.19 -16.86 -1.31
CA ILE A 382 5.29 -16.73 -0.16
C ILE A 382 5.76 -17.57 1.02
N LYS A 383 6.31 -18.78 0.75
CA LYS A 383 6.90 -19.62 1.80
C LYS A 383 8.10 -18.93 2.45
N GLU A 384 9.01 -18.36 1.67
CA GLU A 384 10.15 -17.57 2.13
C GLU A 384 9.71 -16.40 3.03
N ASN A 385 8.71 -15.63 2.60
CA ASN A 385 8.13 -14.55 3.41
C ASN A 385 7.54 -15.04 4.73
N MET A 386 6.83 -16.17 4.71
CA MET A 386 6.24 -16.77 5.90
C MET A 386 7.32 -17.24 6.88
N GLU A 387 8.40 -17.86 6.39
CA GLU A 387 9.55 -18.25 7.20
C GLU A 387 10.24 -17.04 7.86
N ARG A 388 10.46 -15.95 7.12
CA ARG A 388 10.98 -14.69 7.70
C ARG A 388 10.04 -14.11 8.74
N GLY A 389 8.73 -14.12 8.46
CA GLY A 389 7.69 -13.70 9.40
C GLY A 389 7.83 -14.42 10.74
N PHE A 390 7.99 -15.74 10.72
CA PHE A 390 8.20 -16.53 11.93
C PHE A 390 9.52 -16.25 12.65
N ARG A 391 10.62 -16.02 11.93
CA ARG A 391 11.91 -15.63 12.55
C ARG A 391 11.84 -14.27 13.23
N ASN A 392 11.03 -13.37 12.69
CA ASN A 392 10.82 -12.02 13.22
C ASN A 392 9.74 -11.96 14.32
N SER A 393 8.98 -13.04 14.52
CA SER A 393 7.98 -13.13 15.58
C SER A 393 8.62 -13.00 16.96
N ASN A 394 7.92 -12.34 17.88
CA ASN A 394 8.33 -12.17 19.27
C ASN A 394 9.68 -11.45 19.51
N MET A 395 10.25 -10.76 18.52
CA MET A 395 11.46 -9.95 18.74
C MET A 395 11.24 -8.78 19.72
N LYS A 396 10.00 -8.28 19.84
CA LYS A 396 9.64 -7.25 20.83
C LYS A 396 9.32 -7.91 22.18
N PRO A 397 9.92 -7.47 23.29
CA PRO A 397 9.66 -8.03 24.62
C PRO A 397 8.18 -8.09 25.01
N LEU A 398 7.39 -7.05 24.68
CA LEU A 398 5.96 -7.01 24.99
C LEU A 398 5.16 -8.09 24.24
N ASN A 399 5.49 -8.33 22.98
CA ASN A 399 4.84 -9.37 22.17
C ASN A 399 5.19 -10.76 22.73
N HIS A 400 6.47 -10.96 23.08
CA HIS A 400 6.91 -12.21 23.69
C HIS A 400 6.24 -12.46 25.05
N SER A 401 6.14 -11.43 25.90
CA SER A 401 5.43 -11.51 27.18
C SER A 401 3.95 -11.87 27.00
N THR A 402 3.27 -11.25 26.03
CA THR A 402 1.87 -11.57 25.71
C THR A 402 1.72 -13.00 25.23
N TYR A 403 2.62 -13.46 24.36
CA TYR A 403 2.66 -14.84 23.89
C TYR A 403 2.83 -15.84 25.04
N LEU A 404 3.81 -15.63 25.92
CA LEU A 404 4.04 -16.49 27.09
C LEU A 404 2.83 -16.49 28.04
N ARG A 405 2.20 -15.33 28.26
CA ARG A 405 0.98 -15.22 29.08
C ARG A 405 -0.15 -16.08 28.51
N LEU A 406 -0.34 -16.08 27.18
CA LEU A 406 -1.36 -16.90 26.51
C LEU A 406 -1.06 -18.40 26.55
N GLN A 407 0.18 -18.83 26.84
CA GLN A 407 0.50 -20.25 27.04
C GLN A 407 0.16 -20.76 28.45
N LEU A 408 0.01 -19.84 29.42
CA LEU A 408 -0.32 -20.16 30.81
C LEU A 408 -1.83 -20.11 31.10
N LEU A 409 -2.60 -19.44 30.24
CA LEU A 409 -4.05 -19.38 30.23
C LEU A 409 -4.60 -20.53 29.38
#